data_AF-A0A2S4N8V3-F1
#
_entry.id   AF-A0A2S4N8V3-F1
#
_cell.length_a   1.000
_cell.length_b   1.000
_cell.length_c   1.000
_cell.angle_alpha   90.00
_cell.angle_beta   90.00
_cell.angle_gamma   90.00
#
_symmetry.space_group_name_H-M   'P 1'
#
loop_
_entity.id
_entity.type
_entity.pdbx_description
1 polymer ?
#
loop_
_entity_poly.entity_id
_entity_poly.type
_entity_poly.pdbx_seq_one_letter_code
_entity_poly.pdbx_strand_id
1 'polypeptide(L)' 'MEENVKSGEEIVNDFFSSIEEIKGVDVNIAKMLATLYKDGKLTDVNVKNELQKLREQDGNKD' A
#
# COMPACT_ATOMS: atom_id res chain seq x y z
N MET A 1 30.10 -6.72 15.43
CA MET A 1 29.02 -6.29 14.53
C MET A 1 27.76 -6.41 15.34
N GLU A 2 27.14 -5.30 15.73
CA GLU A 2 25.79 -5.36 16.28
C GLU A 2 24.87 -5.73 15.13
N GLU A 3 24.26 -6.91 15.18
CA GLU A 3 23.09 -7.19 14.37
C GLU A 3 21.97 -6.30 14.93
N ASN A 4 21.79 -5.12 14.33
CA ASN A 4 20.66 -4.26 14.64
C ASN A 4 19.39 -4.96 14.17
N VAL A 5 18.75 -5.69 15.09
CA VAL A 5 17.48 -6.36 14.86
C VAL A 5 16.42 -5.28 14.67
N LYS A 6 15.80 -5.23 13.50
CA LYS A 6 14.70 -4.32 13.20
C LYS A 6 13.50 -4.61 14.11
N SER A 7 12.87 -3.56 14.59
CA SER A 7 11.57 -3.62 15.24
C SER A 7 10.46 -4.03 14.26
N GLY A 8 9.33 -4.49 14.81
CA GLY A 8 8.14 -4.77 13.99
C GLY A 8 7.65 -3.54 13.23
N GLU A 9 7.74 -2.36 13.83
CA GLU A 9 7.38 -1.10 13.19
C GLU A 9 8.28 -0.79 12.00
N GLU A 10 9.60 -0.93 12.15
CA GLU A 10 10.55 -0.74 11.04
C GLU A 10 10.29 -1.71 9.89
N ILE A 11 9.99 -2.99 10.20
CA ILE A 11 9.66 -3.99 9.17
C ILE A 11 8.41 -3.59 8.38
N VAL A 12 7.38 -3.10 9.06
CA VAL A 12 6.12 -2.67 8.41
C VAL A 12 6.34 -1.39 7.58
N ASN A 13 7.10 -0.42 8.12
CA ASN A 13 7.45 0.80 7.41
C ASN A 13 8.26 0.52 6.14
N ASP A 14 9.23 -0.38 6.21
CA ASP A 14 10.04 -0.78 5.06
C ASP A 14 9.19 -1.48 3.98
N PHE A 15 8.24 -2.33 4.40
CA PHE A 15 7.31 -2.99 3.48
C PHE A 15 6.47 -1.97 2.71
N PHE A 16 5.80 -1.04 3.40
CA PHE A 16 4.97 -0.03 2.73
C PHE A 16 5.77 1.04 1.97
N SER A 17 7.07 1.14 2.22
CA SER A 17 7.98 2.00 1.44
C SER A 17 8.47 1.32 0.14
N SER A 18 8.34 0.00 0.02
CA SER A 18 8.86 -0.79 -1.11
C SER A 18 7.80 -1.58 -1.87
N ILE A 19 6.55 -1.59 -1.39
CA ILE A 19 5.42 -2.31 -1.99
C ILE A 19 5.20 -1.99 -3.49
N GLU A 20 5.48 -0.76 -3.92
CA GLU A 20 5.39 -0.35 -5.33
C GLU A 20 6.41 -1.04 -6.25
N GLU A 21 7.50 -1.58 -5.69
CA GLU A 21 8.57 -2.26 -6.42
C GLU A 21 8.35 -3.78 -6.54
N ILE A 22 7.30 -4.32 -5.90
CA ILE A 22 7.02 -5.76 -5.89
C ILE A 22 6.54 -6.21 -7.27
N LYS A 23 7.36 -7.05 -7.92
CA LYS A 23 7.01 -7.63 -9.23
C LYS A 23 5.71 -8.42 -9.15
N GLY A 24 4.82 -8.17 -10.12
CA GLY A 24 3.52 -8.84 -10.21
C GLY A 24 2.42 -8.21 -9.36
N VAL A 25 2.72 -7.12 -8.63
CA VAL A 25 1.71 -6.30 -7.96
C VAL A 25 1.33 -5.13 -8.87
N ASP A 26 0.04 -4.82 -8.95
CA ASP A 26 -0.44 -3.65 -9.65
C ASP A 26 0.05 -2.38 -8.95
N VAL A 27 0.72 -1.50 -9.69
CA VAL A 27 1.36 -0.29 -9.15
C VAL A 27 0.34 0.68 -8.55
N ASN A 28 -0.87 0.79 -9.13
CA ASN A 28 -1.90 1.68 -8.60
C ASN A 28 -2.46 1.15 -7.28
N ILE A 29 -2.67 -0.16 -7.19
CA ILE A 29 -3.09 -0.81 -5.94
C ILE A 29 -1.99 -0.70 -4.87
N ALA A 30 -0.73 -0.94 -5.23
CA ALA A 30 0.41 -0.80 -4.31
C ALA A 30 0.50 0.62 -3.74
N LYS A 31 0.45 1.62 -4.62
CA LYS A 31 0.50 3.04 -4.25
C LYS A 31 -0.70 3.45 -3.37
N MET A 32 -1.90 2.96 -3.67
CA MET A 32 -3.09 3.17 -2.85
C MET A 32 -2.89 2.63 -1.42
N LEU A 33 -2.38 1.40 -1.28
CA LEU A 33 -2.11 0.78 0.02
C LEU A 33 -1.03 1.53 0.81
N ALA A 34 0.08 1.91 0.15
CA ALA A 34 1.15 2.71 0.76
C ALA A 34 0.64 4.06 1.27
N THR A 35 -0.22 4.73 0.49
CA THR A 35 -0.84 6.01 0.87
C THR A 35 -1.74 5.84 2.09
N LEU A 36 -2.62 4.84 2.09
CA LEU A 36 -3.50 4.56 3.23
C LEU A 36 -2.71 4.25 4.51
N TYR A 37 -1.61 3.51 4.39
CA TYR A 37 -0.72 3.23 5.52
C TYR A 37 -0.08 4.50 6.07
N LYS A 38 0.56 5.30 5.21
CA LYS A 38 1.24 6.54 5.57
C LYS A 38 0.29 7.56 6.24
N ASP A 39 -0.97 7.60 5.80
CA ASP A 39 -1.98 8.50 6.33
C ASP A 39 -2.65 7.99 7.62
N GLY A 40 -2.27 6.81 8.12
CA GLY A 40 -2.91 6.19 9.29
C GLY A 40 -4.36 5.75 9.03
N LYS A 41 -4.69 5.49 7.76
CA LYS A 41 -6.05 5.20 7.27
C LYS A 41 -6.19 3.79 6.70
N LEU A 42 -5.21 2.92 6.88
CA LEU A 42 -5.23 1.54 6.40
C LEU A 42 -6.22 0.68 7.21
N THR A 43 -7.50 0.83 6.88
CA THR A 43 -8.61 0.06 7.45
C THR A 43 -9.37 -0.65 6.34
N ASP A 44 -10.05 -1.75 6.68
CA ASP A 44 -10.86 -2.51 5.74
C ASP A 44 -11.86 -1.64 4.96
N VAL A 45 -12.47 -0.66 5.64
CA VAL A 45 -13.44 0.26 5.05
C VAL A 45 -12.76 1.14 4.00
N ASN A 46 -11.62 1.75 4.33
CA ASN A 46 -10.93 2.65 3.41
C ASN A 46 -10.32 1.89 2.23
N VAL A 47 -9.78 0.69 2.45
CA VAL A 47 -9.27 -0.16 1.36
C VAL A 47 -10.39 -0.51 0.37
N LYS A 48 -11.56 -0.94 0.86
CA LYS A 48 -12.71 -1.25 -0.01
C LYS A 48 -13.17 -0.04 -0.81
N ASN A 49 -13.23 1.13 -0.18
CA ASN A 49 -13.64 2.37 -0.82
C ASN A 49 -12.66 2.81 -1.92
N GLU A 50 -11.36 2.78 -1.65
CA GLU A 50 -10.36 3.16 -2.65
C GLU A 50 -10.27 2.14 -3.81
N LEU A 51 -10.38 0.84 -3.53
CA LEU A 51 -10.46 -0.18 -4.58
C LEU A 51 -11.69 -0.02 -5.47
N GLN A 52 -12.83 0.40 -4.90
CA GLN A 52 -14.02 0.71 -5.69
C GLN A 52 -13.78 1.91 -6.60
N LYS A 53 -13.23 3.01 -6.08
CA LYS A 53 -12.87 4.19 -6.88
C LYS A 53 -11.92 3.85 -8.03
N LEU A 54 -10.90 3.03 -7.78
CA LEU A 54 -9.98 2.57 -8.81
C LEU A 54 -10.71 1.82 -9.94
N ARG A 55 -11.61 0.89 -9.59
CA ARG A 55 -12.44 0.18 -10.59
C ARG A 55 -13.34 1.13 -11.38
N GLU A 56 -13.97 2.08 -10.71
CA GLU A 56 -14.81 3.08 -11.37
C GLU A 56 -13.99 3.97 -12.32
N GLN A 57 -12.80 4.41 -11.90
CA GLN A 57 -11.90 5.19 -12.76
C GLN A 57 -11.40 4.42 -13.98
N ASP A 58 -11.10 3.13 -13.83
CA ASP A 58 -10.67 2.29 -14.97
C ASP A 58 -11.83 1.91 -15.89
N GLY A 59 -13.02 1.67 -15.34
CA GLY A 59 -14.23 1.40 -16.13
C GLY A 59 -14.82 2.63 -16.84
N ASN A 60 -14.42 3.84 -16.45
CA ASN A 60 -14.84 5.09 -17.09
C ASN A 60 -13.83 5.60 -18.14
N LYS A 61 -12.84 4.77 -18.54
CA LYS A 61 -11.88 5.07 -19.62
C LYS A 61 -12.36 4.59 -21.01
N ASP A 62 -13.67 4.43 -21.19
CA ASP A 62 -14.31 4.12 -22.48
C ASP A 62 -14.65 5.38 -23.28
#